data_AF-A0AAV9G720-F1
#
_entry.id   AF-A0AAV9G720-F1
#
_cell.length_a   1.000
_cell.length_b   1.000
_cell.length_c   1.000
_cell.angle_alpha   90.00
_cell.angle_beta   90.00
_cell.angle_gamma   90.00
#
_symmetry.space_group_name_H-M   'P 1'
#
loop_
_entity.id
_entity.type
_entity.pdbx_description
1 polymer ?
#
loop_
_entity_poly.entity_id
_entity_poly.type
_entity_poly.pdbx_seq_one_letter_code
_entity_poly.pdbx_strand_id
1 'polypeptide(L)'
;MADPLSVAASVVGLLAAAGKAYGLLETISSMRGAPSSIRDVQRETRHTEVALRALQRFLQRLDPVSERLEMIQVDELRVVLADAMLLFDSFESMLQQLASMGGLRVSISWVKYTKQLDEHLGKLERYKSSLTVMLSILQCNNDSQARADQAKLHDLVEKTLEENAQLRQKLEDSYDAAAALVDDDTSTIRGPGPSTNRQSRDVVSDTVRNSMIKFAFENILEESRVYKRTAHLLECDQSLASSAVFTVFTGYSLADISILSVVAMPLCAADVSNGQHY
;
A
#
# COMPACT_ATOMS: atom_id res chain seq x y z
N MET A 1 1.53 14.71 -15.59
CA MET A 1 1.33 13.43 -14.89
C MET A 1 2.40 13.39 -13.81
N ALA A 2 2.03 13.19 -12.55
CA ALA A 2 2.99 13.13 -11.46
C ALA A 2 3.55 11.71 -11.37
N ASP A 3 4.84 11.57 -11.14
CA ASP A 3 5.47 10.25 -11.00
C ASP A 3 4.99 9.59 -9.69
N PRO A 4 4.63 8.29 -9.73
CA PRO A 4 4.21 7.57 -8.53
C PRO A 4 5.38 7.43 -7.55
N LEU A 5 5.06 7.45 -6.25
CA LEU A 5 6.09 7.39 -5.21
C LEU A 5 6.74 6.00 -5.14
N SER A 6 8.05 5.94 -4.91
CA SER A 6 8.75 4.67 -4.66
C SER A 6 8.57 4.22 -3.20
N VAL A 7 8.70 2.91 -2.94
CA VAL A 7 8.70 2.34 -1.58
C VAL A 7 9.78 2.98 -0.69
N ALA A 8 10.96 3.27 -1.24
CA ALA A 8 12.02 3.91 -0.47
C ALA A 8 11.67 5.37 -0.11
N ALA A 9 11.08 6.10 -1.05
CA ALA A 9 10.64 7.48 -0.87
C ALA A 9 9.49 7.57 0.14
N SER A 10 8.53 6.63 0.10
CA SER A 10 7.42 6.58 1.06
C SER A 10 7.89 6.33 2.49
N VAL A 11 8.84 5.42 2.73
CA VAL A 11 9.41 5.18 4.06
C VAL A 11 10.14 6.43 4.59
N VAL A 12 10.95 7.09 3.75
CA VAL A 12 11.65 8.32 4.14
C VAL A 12 10.66 9.46 4.42
N GLY A 13 9.65 9.62 3.58
CA GLY A 13 8.65 10.66 3.77
C GLY A 13 7.73 10.42 4.95
N LEU A 14 7.41 9.16 5.26
CA LEU A 14 6.69 8.80 6.48
C LEU A 14 7.50 9.16 7.74
N LEU A 15 8.82 8.97 7.72
CA LEU A 15 9.70 9.40 8.83
C LEU A 15 9.68 10.92 8.98
N ALA A 16 9.76 11.66 7.88
CA ALA A 16 9.68 13.13 7.89
C ALA A 16 8.33 13.63 8.42
N ALA A 17 7.23 13.05 7.93
CA ALA A 17 5.87 13.36 8.35
C ALA A 17 5.65 13.04 9.85
N ALA A 18 6.12 11.88 10.33
CA ALA A 18 6.04 11.51 11.75
C ALA A 18 6.81 12.49 12.65
N GLY A 19 8.02 12.89 12.23
CA GLY A 19 8.80 13.90 12.94
C GLY A 19 8.10 15.26 13.00
N LYS A 20 7.49 15.70 11.88
CA LYS A 20 6.72 16.95 11.83
C LYS A 20 5.47 16.88 12.69
N ALA A 21 4.72 15.79 12.64
CA ALA A 21 3.56 15.56 13.48
C ALA A 21 3.94 15.60 14.97
N TYR A 22 5.05 14.98 15.36
CA TYR A 22 5.58 15.04 16.72
C TYR A 22 5.90 16.47 17.16
N GLY A 23 6.59 17.25 16.31
CA GLY A 23 6.89 18.66 16.59
C GLY A 23 5.63 19.51 16.74
N LEU A 24 4.62 19.31 15.89
CA LEU A 24 3.33 19.98 16.03
C LEU A 24 2.65 19.59 17.35
N LEU A 25 2.61 18.31 17.71
CA LEU A 25 2.06 17.85 18.98
C LEU A 25 2.79 18.47 20.18
N GLU A 26 4.10 18.66 20.12
CA GLU A 26 4.88 19.32 21.17
C GLU A 26 4.45 20.78 21.36
N THR A 27 4.27 21.53 20.27
CA THR A 27 3.75 22.90 20.34
C THR A 27 2.32 22.95 20.91
N ILE A 28 1.46 22.01 20.50
CA ILE A 28 0.07 21.89 20.94
C ILE A 28 -0.02 21.47 22.41
N SER A 29 0.89 20.61 22.88
CA SER A 29 0.94 20.14 24.27
C SER A 29 1.25 21.28 25.26
N SER A 30 1.92 22.32 24.79
CA SER A 30 2.24 23.53 25.57
C SER A 30 1.07 24.52 25.64
N MET A 31 -0.03 24.27 24.91
CA MET A 31 -1.21 25.14 24.90
C MET A 31 -2.07 24.95 26.17
N ARG A 32 -2.72 26.04 26.59
CA ARG A 32 -3.56 26.04 27.79
C ARG A 32 -4.77 25.12 27.62
N GLY A 33 -4.92 24.16 28.54
CA GLY A 33 -6.04 23.21 28.55
C GLY A 33 -5.86 22.00 27.63
N ALA A 34 -4.62 21.72 27.20
CA ALA A 34 -4.29 20.54 26.41
C ALA A 34 -4.76 19.23 27.10
N PRO A 35 -5.54 18.38 26.41
CA PRO A 35 -5.98 17.09 26.93
C PRO A 35 -4.82 16.10 27.12
N SER A 36 -4.98 15.14 28.04
CA SER A 36 -3.99 14.10 28.28
C SER A 36 -3.76 13.19 27.07
N SER A 37 -4.78 13.02 26.22
CA SER A 37 -4.72 12.23 24.97
C SER A 37 -3.59 12.69 24.03
N ILE A 38 -3.20 13.98 24.06
CA ILE A 38 -2.04 14.47 23.27
C ILE A 38 -0.77 13.71 23.62
N ARG A 39 -0.54 13.39 24.91
CA ARG A 39 0.66 12.67 25.32
C ARG A 39 0.64 11.22 24.87
N ASP A 40 -0.53 10.62 24.83
CA ASP A 40 -0.71 9.24 24.35
C ASP A 40 -0.44 9.19 22.85
N VAL A 41 -0.98 10.14 22.10
CA VAL A 41 -0.72 10.31 20.66
C VAL A 41 0.74 10.63 20.37
N GLN A 42 1.40 11.48 21.17
CA GLN A 42 2.84 11.75 21.05
C GLN A 42 3.68 10.49 21.25
N ARG A 43 3.36 9.70 22.29
CA ARG A 43 4.04 8.44 22.57
C ARG A 43 3.87 7.48 21.39
N GLU A 44 2.66 7.34 20.90
CA GLU A 44 2.36 6.42 19.82
C GLU A 44 2.96 6.86 18.48
N THR A 45 3.01 8.17 18.20
CA THR A 45 3.74 8.75 17.05
C THR A 45 5.23 8.44 17.14
N ARG A 46 5.82 8.52 18.33
CA ARG A 46 7.22 8.17 18.53
C ARG A 46 7.45 6.66 18.38
N HIS A 47 6.54 5.82 18.87
CA HIS A 47 6.64 4.37 18.71
C HIS A 47 6.55 3.93 17.24
N THR A 48 5.61 4.51 16.49
CA THR A 48 5.50 4.27 15.04
C THR A 48 6.74 4.73 14.29
N GLU A 49 7.29 5.91 14.62
CA GLU A 49 8.54 6.39 14.05
C GLU A 49 9.73 5.44 14.33
N VAL A 50 9.82 4.87 15.53
CA VAL A 50 10.85 3.86 15.87
C VAL A 50 10.67 2.58 15.06
N ALA A 51 9.44 2.07 14.95
CA ALA A 51 9.13 0.89 14.13
C ALA A 51 9.48 1.12 12.66
N LEU A 52 9.16 2.31 12.13
CA LEU A 52 9.46 2.70 10.76
C LEU A 52 10.98 2.80 10.51
N ARG A 53 11.75 3.37 11.46
CA ARG A 53 13.23 3.35 11.38
C ARG A 53 13.79 1.93 11.39
N ALA A 54 13.21 1.04 12.17
CA ALA A 54 13.63 -0.37 12.19
C ALA A 54 13.34 -1.03 10.84
N LEU A 55 12.17 -0.80 10.25
CA LEU A 55 11.83 -1.27 8.92
C LEU A 55 12.78 -0.69 7.86
N GLN A 56 13.04 0.61 7.88
CA GLN A 56 13.98 1.25 6.96
C GLN A 56 15.38 0.62 7.02
N ARG A 57 15.92 0.43 8.23
CA ARG A 57 17.24 -0.20 8.42
C ARG A 57 17.25 -1.64 7.92
N PHE A 58 16.14 -2.36 8.08
CA PHE A 58 16.01 -3.71 7.59
C PHE A 58 15.96 -3.74 6.06
N LEU A 59 15.14 -2.89 5.44
CA LEU A 59 15.04 -2.75 3.99
C LEU A 59 16.39 -2.36 3.34
N GLN A 60 17.20 -1.55 4.03
CA GLN A 60 18.56 -1.19 3.59
C GLN A 60 19.58 -2.32 3.72
N ARG A 61 19.29 -3.34 4.53
CA ARG A 61 20.18 -4.47 4.85
C ARG A 61 19.60 -5.80 4.38
N LEU A 62 18.69 -5.77 3.42
CA LEU A 62 18.07 -6.98 2.89
C LEU A 62 19.14 -7.91 2.35
N ASP A 63 19.18 -9.12 2.91
CA ASP A 63 19.96 -10.22 2.37
C ASP A 63 19.00 -11.09 1.54
N PRO A 64 19.16 -11.15 0.21
CA PRO A 64 18.22 -11.85 -0.68
C PRO A 64 18.10 -13.35 -0.40
N VAL A 65 18.97 -13.93 0.42
CA VAL A 65 18.97 -15.36 0.75
C VAL A 65 17.99 -15.71 1.89
N SER A 66 17.31 -14.72 2.48
CA SER A 66 16.48 -14.97 3.66
C SER A 66 15.06 -15.44 3.29
N GLU A 67 14.75 -16.72 3.60
CA GLU A 67 13.41 -17.32 3.46
C GLU A 67 12.28 -16.52 4.15
N ARG A 68 12.63 -15.68 5.14
CA ARG A 68 11.66 -14.81 5.83
C ARG A 68 11.13 -13.69 4.95
N LEU A 69 11.90 -13.27 3.96
CA LEU A 69 11.48 -12.24 3.01
C LEU A 69 10.34 -12.78 2.13
N GLU A 70 10.42 -14.04 1.72
CA GLU A 70 9.40 -14.77 0.94
C GLU A 70 8.01 -14.74 1.60
N MET A 71 7.97 -14.64 2.93
CA MET A 71 6.73 -14.64 3.69
C MET A 71 5.96 -13.32 3.61
N ILE A 72 6.60 -12.22 3.26
CA ILE A 72 5.95 -10.90 3.15
C ILE A 72 5.80 -10.57 1.67
N GLN A 73 4.54 -10.43 1.24
CA GLN A 73 4.25 -10.03 -0.13
C GLN A 73 4.50 -8.53 -0.32
N VAL A 74 4.92 -8.15 -1.53
CA VAL A 74 5.15 -6.73 -1.87
C VAL A 74 3.86 -5.92 -1.71
N ASP A 75 2.70 -6.52 -2.02
CA ASP A 75 1.40 -5.85 -1.89
C ASP A 75 1.02 -5.55 -0.44
N GLU A 76 1.31 -6.47 0.50
CA GLU A 76 1.08 -6.23 1.93
C GLU A 76 1.90 -5.04 2.42
N LEU A 77 3.16 -4.91 1.98
CA LEU A 77 3.99 -3.75 2.29
C LEU A 77 3.42 -2.46 1.68
N ARG A 78 2.99 -2.49 0.41
CA ARG A 78 2.42 -1.31 -0.27
C ARG A 78 1.15 -0.84 0.40
N VAL A 79 0.25 -1.75 0.79
CA VAL A 79 -0.99 -1.40 1.51
C VAL A 79 -0.65 -0.72 2.84
N VAL A 80 0.23 -1.32 3.64
CA VAL A 80 0.62 -0.79 4.96
C VAL A 80 1.28 0.58 4.83
N LEU A 81 2.15 0.80 3.85
CA LEU A 81 2.80 2.09 3.63
C LEU A 81 1.82 3.14 3.10
N ALA A 82 0.96 2.79 2.14
CA ALA A 82 0.00 3.71 1.56
C ALA A 82 -1.05 4.17 2.59
N ASP A 83 -1.56 3.24 3.41
CA ASP A 83 -2.46 3.57 4.52
C ASP A 83 -1.80 4.52 5.51
N ALA A 84 -0.53 4.30 5.84
CA ALA A 84 0.23 5.19 6.70
C ALA A 84 0.41 6.60 6.11
N MET A 85 0.61 6.71 4.79
CA MET A 85 0.76 8.01 4.14
C MET A 85 -0.53 8.82 4.23
N LEU A 86 -1.68 8.18 3.98
CA LEU A 86 -2.99 8.80 4.15
C LEU A 86 -3.28 9.16 5.62
N LEU A 87 -2.85 8.31 6.55
CA LEU A 87 -2.96 8.55 7.98
C LEU A 87 -2.18 9.80 8.39
N PHE A 88 -0.89 9.87 8.07
CA PHE A 88 -0.05 11.00 8.45
C PHE A 88 -0.46 12.28 7.75
N ASP A 89 -1.00 12.21 6.53
CA ASP A 89 -1.50 13.37 5.81
C ASP A 89 -2.71 14.03 6.48
N SER A 90 -3.72 13.22 6.77
CA SER A 90 -4.93 13.67 7.46
C SER A 90 -4.62 14.10 8.90
N PHE A 91 -3.70 13.39 9.56
CA PHE A 91 -3.26 13.72 10.91
C PHE A 91 -2.51 15.05 10.96
N GLU A 92 -1.53 15.26 10.07
CA GLU A 92 -0.76 16.50 10.01
C GLU A 92 -1.67 17.68 9.67
N SER A 93 -2.59 17.53 8.70
CA SER A 93 -3.57 18.56 8.35
C SER A 93 -4.39 19.02 9.54
N MET A 94 -4.84 18.07 10.37
CA MET A 94 -5.57 18.37 11.60
C MET A 94 -4.70 19.06 12.65
N LEU A 95 -3.46 18.60 12.84
CA LEU A 95 -2.53 19.22 13.78
C LEU A 95 -2.17 20.65 13.35
N GLN A 96 -1.98 20.91 12.05
CA GLN A 96 -1.74 22.25 11.53
C GLN A 96 -2.94 23.17 11.75
N GLN A 97 -4.16 22.68 11.50
CA GLN A 97 -5.38 23.44 11.80
C GLN A 97 -5.45 23.79 13.29
N LEU A 98 -5.16 22.83 14.18
CA LEU A 98 -5.14 23.04 15.62
C LEU A 98 -4.06 24.03 16.05
N ALA A 99 -2.85 23.92 15.52
CA ALA A 99 -1.74 24.82 15.79
C ALA A 99 -2.01 26.27 15.32
N SER A 100 -2.77 26.42 14.22
CA SER A 100 -3.12 27.74 13.66
C SER A 100 -4.23 28.48 14.44
N MET A 101 -4.95 27.79 15.34
CA MET A 101 -6.02 28.41 16.11
C MET A 101 -5.49 29.23 17.30
N GLY A 102 -6.04 30.43 17.50
CA GLY A 102 -5.76 31.27 18.67
C GLY A 102 -6.35 30.70 19.98
N GLY A 103 -5.72 31.05 21.12
CA GLY A 103 -5.92 30.37 22.41
C GLY A 103 -7.37 30.21 22.91
N LEU A 104 -8.26 31.18 22.70
CA LEU A 104 -9.67 31.07 23.11
C LEU A 104 -10.49 30.10 22.23
N ARG A 105 -10.17 29.99 20.94
CA ARG A 105 -10.84 29.03 20.03
C ARG A 105 -10.34 27.61 20.27
N VAL A 106 -9.08 27.46 20.65
CA VAL A 106 -8.46 26.16 20.97
C VAL A 106 -9.16 25.51 22.17
N SER A 107 -9.39 26.25 23.26
CA SER A 107 -9.98 25.67 24.48
C SER A 107 -11.38 25.07 24.27
N ILE A 108 -12.23 25.72 23.46
CA ILE A 108 -13.59 25.24 23.16
C ILE A 108 -13.54 24.08 22.16
N SER A 109 -12.53 24.07 21.28
CA SER A 109 -12.41 23.05 20.25
C SER A 109 -11.86 21.71 20.76
N TRP A 110 -11.24 21.67 21.95
CA TRP A 110 -10.64 20.45 22.51
C TRP A 110 -11.58 19.26 22.50
N VAL A 111 -12.86 19.42 22.83
CA VAL A 111 -13.80 18.28 22.84
C VAL A 111 -13.92 17.62 21.47
N LYS A 112 -13.93 18.42 20.38
CA LYS A 112 -13.94 17.89 19.01
C LYS A 112 -12.61 17.25 18.66
N TYR A 113 -11.50 17.94 18.93
CA TYR A 113 -10.16 17.46 18.58
C TYR A 113 -9.74 16.24 19.39
N THR A 114 -10.17 16.07 20.63
CA THR A 114 -9.90 14.87 21.43
C THR A 114 -10.49 13.64 20.75
N LYS A 115 -11.74 13.70 20.27
CA LYS A 115 -12.34 12.58 19.53
C LYS A 115 -11.56 12.25 18.26
N GLN A 116 -11.11 13.26 17.54
CA GLN A 116 -10.31 13.07 16.32
C GLN A 116 -8.91 12.54 16.64
N LEU A 117 -8.27 13.01 17.72
CA LEU A 117 -7.00 12.49 18.22
C LEU A 117 -7.11 11.03 18.60
N ASP A 118 -8.18 10.62 19.27
CA ASP A 118 -8.43 9.23 19.64
C ASP A 118 -8.66 8.35 18.40
N GLU A 119 -9.35 8.87 17.37
CA GLU A 119 -9.50 8.17 16.08
C GLU A 119 -8.14 7.96 15.39
N HIS A 120 -7.31 9.01 15.33
CA HIS A 120 -5.96 8.91 14.79
C HIS A 120 -5.06 8.01 15.62
N LEU A 121 -5.20 8.01 16.94
CA LEU A 121 -4.47 7.13 17.84
C LEU A 121 -4.76 5.66 17.51
N GLY A 122 -6.04 5.30 17.35
CA GLY A 122 -6.43 3.94 16.97
C GLY A 122 -5.85 3.51 15.63
N LYS A 123 -5.85 4.39 14.62
CA LYS A 123 -5.23 4.13 13.31
C LYS A 123 -3.70 3.98 13.44
N LEU A 124 -3.06 4.78 14.27
CA LEU A 124 -1.62 4.76 14.50
C LEU A 124 -1.16 3.49 15.23
N GLU A 125 -1.92 3.05 16.24
CA GLU A 125 -1.71 1.76 16.94
C GLU A 125 -1.86 0.57 15.99
N ARG A 126 -2.83 0.67 15.08
CA ARG A 126 -3.08 -0.36 14.09
C ARG A 126 -1.96 -0.45 13.07
N TYR A 127 -1.53 0.68 12.53
CA TYR A 127 -0.37 0.78 11.66
C TYR A 127 0.91 0.25 12.33
N LYS A 128 1.17 0.66 13.59
CA LYS A 128 2.27 0.13 14.40
C LYS A 128 2.19 -1.40 14.51
N SER A 129 1.00 -1.94 14.74
CA SER A 129 0.79 -3.38 14.88
C SER A 129 1.18 -4.10 13.60
N SER A 130 0.76 -3.60 12.43
CA SER A 130 1.18 -4.15 11.14
C SER A 130 2.70 -4.10 10.96
N LEU A 131 3.34 -2.94 11.19
CA LEU A 131 4.80 -2.81 11.10
C LEU A 131 5.55 -3.76 12.04
N THR A 132 5.06 -3.91 13.27
CA THR A 132 5.71 -4.75 14.28
C THR A 132 5.59 -6.23 13.93
N VAL A 133 4.43 -6.64 13.39
CA VAL A 133 4.25 -8.00 12.89
C VAL A 133 5.18 -8.27 11.69
N MET A 134 5.28 -7.34 10.74
CA MET A 134 6.26 -7.45 9.63
C MET A 134 7.68 -7.61 10.17
N LEU A 135 8.10 -6.74 11.10
CA LEU A 135 9.41 -6.84 11.73
C LEU A 135 9.61 -8.15 12.50
N SER A 136 8.57 -8.68 13.13
CA SER A 136 8.59 -9.96 13.84
C SER A 136 8.86 -11.11 12.87
N ILE A 137 8.13 -11.19 11.75
CA ILE A 137 8.35 -12.20 10.70
C ILE A 137 9.81 -12.17 10.24
N LEU A 138 10.33 -10.97 10.00
CA LEU A 138 11.67 -10.74 9.51
C LEU A 138 12.78 -11.08 10.51
N GLN A 139 12.49 -11.04 11.82
CA GLN A 139 13.47 -11.29 12.88
C GLN A 139 13.27 -12.64 13.58
N CYS A 140 12.20 -13.38 13.25
CA CYS A 140 11.87 -14.64 13.89
C CYS A 140 12.80 -15.78 13.46
N ASN A 141 13.40 -16.43 14.46
CA ASN A 141 14.21 -17.64 14.26
C ASN A 141 13.35 -18.92 14.14
N ASN A 142 12.06 -18.85 14.48
CA ASN A 142 11.15 -19.99 14.49
C ASN A 142 10.11 -19.87 13.36
N ASP A 143 10.10 -20.85 12.45
CA ASP A 143 9.17 -20.91 11.30
C ASP A 143 7.71 -20.91 11.72
N SER A 144 7.37 -21.62 12.79
CA SER A 144 5.97 -21.71 13.25
C SER A 144 5.44 -20.37 13.75
N GLN A 145 6.28 -19.60 14.45
CA GLN A 145 5.95 -18.24 14.88
C GLN A 145 5.85 -17.30 13.67
N ALA A 146 6.79 -17.39 12.73
CA ALA A 146 6.77 -16.57 11.52
C ALA A 146 5.48 -16.80 10.70
N ARG A 147 5.00 -18.05 10.60
CA ARG A 147 3.74 -18.36 9.91
C ARG A 147 2.51 -17.82 10.64
N ALA A 148 2.51 -17.89 11.98
CA ALA A 148 1.44 -17.30 12.77
C ALA A 148 1.41 -15.76 12.63
N ASP A 149 2.58 -15.13 12.62
CA ASP A 149 2.71 -13.69 12.40
C ASP A 149 2.31 -13.30 10.97
N GLN A 150 2.63 -14.12 9.96
CA GLN A 150 2.19 -13.91 8.57
C GLN A 150 0.66 -13.95 8.45
N ALA A 151 -0.01 -14.95 9.03
CA ALA A 151 -1.48 -15.01 9.03
C ALA A 151 -2.08 -13.77 9.72
N LYS A 152 -1.48 -13.33 10.82
CA LYS A 152 -1.90 -12.11 11.51
C LYS A 152 -1.67 -10.85 10.67
N LEU A 153 -0.59 -10.78 9.90
CA LEU A 153 -0.33 -9.67 8.99
C LEU A 153 -1.42 -9.60 7.92
N HIS A 154 -1.78 -10.74 7.34
CA HIS A 154 -2.82 -10.85 6.34
C HIS A 154 -4.16 -10.31 6.86
N ASP A 155 -4.61 -10.77 8.03
CA ASP A 155 -5.84 -10.27 8.67
C ASP A 155 -5.80 -8.75 8.92
N LEU A 156 -4.65 -8.22 9.34
CA LEU A 156 -4.50 -6.78 9.59
C LEU A 156 -4.63 -5.96 8.31
N VAL A 157 -4.02 -6.44 7.20
CA VAL A 157 -4.07 -5.83 5.88
C VAL A 157 -5.48 -5.89 5.29
N GLU A 158 -6.14 -7.04 5.35
CA GLU A 158 -7.51 -7.21 4.85
C GLU A 158 -8.45 -6.22 5.56
N LYS A 159 -8.41 -6.19 6.89
CA LYS A 159 -9.24 -5.26 7.65
C LYS A 159 -8.87 -3.79 7.37
N THR A 160 -7.64 -3.48 6.93
CA THR A 160 -7.26 -2.10 6.56
C THR A 160 -7.91 -1.72 5.24
N LEU A 161 -7.95 -2.64 4.28
CA LEU A 161 -8.64 -2.44 3.00
C LEU A 161 -10.16 -2.36 3.15
N GLU A 162 -10.74 -3.10 4.10
CA GLU A 162 -12.16 -3.00 4.45
C GLU A 162 -12.52 -1.62 5.01
N GLU A 163 -11.70 -1.09 5.91
CA GLU A 163 -11.92 0.23 6.52
C GLU A 163 -11.60 1.38 5.55
N ASN A 164 -10.80 1.14 4.51
CA ASN A 164 -10.31 2.14 3.58
C ASN A 164 -10.63 1.77 2.12
N ALA A 165 -11.91 1.85 1.76
CA ALA A 165 -12.39 1.55 0.40
C ALA A 165 -11.73 2.42 -0.69
N GLN A 166 -11.36 3.67 -0.36
CA GLN A 166 -10.63 4.55 -1.27
C GLN A 166 -9.22 4.05 -1.56
N LEU A 167 -8.51 3.57 -0.53
CA LEU A 167 -7.20 2.97 -0.70
C LEU A 167 -7.29 1.71 -1.57
N ARG A 168 -8.30 0.86 -1.31
CA ARG A 168 -8.57 -0.34 -2.13
C ARG A 168 -8.79 0.02 -3.60
N GLN A 169 -9.61 1.03 -3.88
CA GLN A 169 -9.84 1.48 -5.26
C GLN A 169 -8.55 2.02 -5.91
N LYS A 170 -7.76 2.82 -5.19
CA LYS A 170 -6.48 3.34 -5.73
C LYS A 170 -5.46 2.24 -6.00
N LEU A 171 -5.46 1.18 -5.18
CA LEU A 171 -4.68 -0.02 -5.43
C LEU A 171 -5.14 -0.67 -6.73
N GLU A 172 -6.43 -0.96 -6.89
CA GLU A 172 -7.06 -1.49 -8.12
C GLU A 172 -6.62 -0.70 -9.36
N ASP A 173 -6.80 0.62 -9.35
CA ASP A 173 -6.41 1.50 -10.46
C ASP A 173 -4.90 1.44 -10.76
N SER A 174 -4.05 1.37 -9.72
CA SER A 174 -2.59 1.27 -9.89
C SER A 174 -2.16 -0.03 -10.56
N TYR A 175 -2.90 -1.10 -10.30
CA TYR A 175 -2.61 -2.41 -10.87
C TYR A 175 -3.07 -2.51 -12.32
N ASP A 176 -4.24 -1.97 -12.66
CA ASP A 176 -4.72 -1.91 -14.03
C ASP A 176 -3.76 -1.11 -14.92
N ALA A 177 -3.21 -0.02 -14.40
CA ALA A 177 -2.17 0.76 -15.08
C ALA A 177 -0.88 -0.05 -15.29
N ALA A 178 -0.44 -0.83 -14.29
CA ALA A 178 0.73 -1.69 -14.43
C ALA A 178 0.49 -2.83 -15.42
N ALA A 179 -0.70 -3.43 -15.43
CA ALA A 179 -1.08 -4.48 -16.37
C ALA A 179 -1.09 -3.98 -17.83
N ALA A 180 -1.57 -2.75 -18.07
CA ALA A 180 -1.59 -2.14 -19.40
C ALA A 180 -0.18 -1.92 -19.99
N LEU A 181 0.84 -1.69 -19.14
CA LEU A 181 2.23 -1.54 -19.59
C LEU A 181 2.90 -2.86 -19.97
N VAL A 182 2.49 -3.98 -19.35
CA VAL A 182 3.01 -5.31 -19.69
C VAL A 182 2.46 -5.81 -21.03
N ASP A 183 1.28 -5.35 -21.44
CA ASP A 183 0.62 -5.77 -22.69
C ASP A 183 1.27 -5.14 -23.95
N ASP A 184 1.78 -3.90 -23.85
CA ASP A 184 2.32 -3.13 -25.01
C ASP A 184 3.67 -3.66 -25.53
N ASP A 185 4.48 -4.29 -24.66
CA ASP A 185 5.79 -4.87 -24.99
C ASP A 185 5.71 -6.26 -25.66
N THR A 186 4.50 -6.80 -25.88
CA THR A 186 4.31 -8.04 -26.67
C THR A 186 3.98 -7.79 -28.15
N SER A 187 4.15 -6.54 -28.62
CA SER A 187 4.10 -6.19 -30.04
C SER A 187 5.26 -6.80 -30.84
N THR A 188 5.11 -8.10 -31.10
CA THR A 188 5.99 -8.91 -31.94
C THR A 188 6.25 -8.23 -33.29
N ILE A 189 7.54 -8.16 -33.62
CA ILE A 189 8.17 -7.75 -34.88
C ILE A 189 7.27 -8.08 -36.09
N ARG A 190 6.56 -7.08 -36.63
CA ARG A 190 6.02 -7.14 -37.99
C ARG A 190 7.13 -6.78 -38.96
N GLY A 191 7.68 -7.80 -39.61
CA GLY A 191 8.62 -7.65 -40.72
C GLY A 191 8.04 -6.79 -41.87
N PRO A 192 8.89 -6.17 -42.69
CA PRO A 192 8.45 -5.25 -43.72
C PRO A 192 7.83 -6.01 -44.90
N GLY A 193 6.54 -5.78 -45.16
CA GLY A 193 5.81 -6.29 -46.33
C GLY A 193 4.91 -5.19 -46.91
N PRO A 194 4.84 -5.02 -48.25
CA PRO A 194 4.35 -3.80 -48.85
C PRO A 194 2.82 -3.73 -48.95
N SER A 195 2.31 -2.52 -48.69
CA SER A 195 1.09 -1.88 -49.21
C SER A 195 0.05 -2.76 -49.91
N THR A 196 -1.18 -2.79 -49.37
CA THR A 196 -2.38 -2.53 -50.18
C THR A 196 -3.47 -1.85 -49.36
N ASN A 197 -3.87 -0.71 -49.91
CA ASN A 197 -4.95 0.20 -49.60
C ASN A 197 -6.28 -0.47 -49.22
N ARG A 198 -6.97 0.01 -48.18
CA ARG A 198 -8.45 0.14 -48.15
C ARG A 198 -8.93 1.02 -46.98
N GLN A 199 -9.41 2.21 -47.36
CA GLN A 199 -10.26 3.08 -46.56
C GLN A 199 -11.52 2.35 -46.10
N SER A 200 -11.90 2.54 -44.84
CA SER A 200 -13.27 2.86 -44.40
C SER A 200 -13.21 3.17 -42.89
N ARG A 201 -13.32 4.45 -42.54
CA ARG A 201 -13.51 4.91 -41.15
C ARG A 201 -15.01 5.05 -40.93
N ASP A 202 -15.57 4.04 -40.29
CA ASP A 202 -16.77 4.10 -39.47
C ASP A 202 -16.48 3.24 -38.24
N VAL A 203 -17.16 3.53 -37.12
CA VAL A 203 -17.32 2.78 -35.84
C VAL A 203 -17.12 3.79 -34.69
N VAL A 204 -18.20 4.41 -34.20
CA VAL A 204 -19.19 3.85 -33.26
C VAL A 204 -18.53 3.48 -31.94
N SER A 205 -18.80 4.34 -30.96
CA SER A 205 -18.71 4.10 -29.53
C SER A 205 -19.36 2.76 -29.19
N ASP A 206 -18.60 1.81 -28.65
CA ASP A 206 -19.20 0.69 -27.92
C ASP A 206 -18.27 0.11 -26.87
N THR A 207 -18.71 0.30 -25.62
CA THR A 207 -18.63 -0.63 -24.50
C THR A 207 -17.30 -1.36 -24.26
N VAL A 208 -16.58 -0.84 -23.26
CA VAL A 208 -15.60 -1.58 -22.43
C VAL A 208 -16.31 -2.81 -21.85
N ARG A 209 -16.28 -3.91 -22.61
CA ARG A 209 -16.56 -5.24 -22.09
C ARG A 209 -15.25 -5.79 -21.59
N ASN A 210 -15.24 -6.01 -20.28
CA ASN A 210 -14.30 -6.78 -19.49
C ASN A 210 -13.93 -8.10 -20.22
N SER A 211 -12.93 -8.05 -21.09
CA SER A 211 -12.38 -9.23 -21.74
C SER A 211 -11.22 -9.71 -20.86
N MET A 212 -11.49 -10.74 -20.08
CA MET A 212 -10.46 -11.58 -19.50
C MET A 212 -9.48 -11.94 -20.63
N ILE A 213 -8.26 -11.40 -20.53
CA ILE A 213 -7.22 -11.47 -21.55
C ILE A 213 -6.85 -12.96 -21.70
N LYS A 214 -7.35 -13.62 -22.75
CA LYS A 214 -6.90 -14.96 -23.14
C LYS A 214 -5.61 -14.82 -23.90
N PHE A 215 -4.50 -15.18 -23.27
CA PHE A 215 -3.22 -15.29 -23.95
C PHE A 215 -3.27 -16.37 -25.05
N ALA A 216 -2.49 -16.22 -26.11
CA ALA A 216 -2.41 -17.24 -27.17
C ALA A 216 -1.91 -18.60 -26.62
N PHE A 217 -1.10 -18.58 -25.56
CA PHE A 217 -0.69 -19.79 -24.86
C PHE A 217 -1.84 -20.41 -24.06
N GLU A 218 -2.82 -19.63 -23.60
CA GLU A 218 -4.00 -20.08 -22.86
C GLU A 218 -4.86 -21.00 -23.74
N ASN A 219 -5.05 -20.64 -25.01
CA ASN A 219 -5.71 -21.51 -26.00
C ASN A 219 -4.95 -22.83 -26.20
N ILE A 220 -3.60 -22.77 -26.21
CA ILE A 220 -2.76 -23.97 -26.37
C ILE A 220 -2.81 -24.85 -25.12
N LEU A 221 -2.85 -24.25 -23.92
CA LEU A 221 -3.02 -24.96 -22.66
C LEU A 221 -4.42 -25.58 -22.57
N GLU A 222 -5.46 -24.85 -22.95
CA GLU A 222 -6.84 -25.35 -23.02
C GLU A 222 -6.98 -26.52 -24.01
N GLU A 223 -6.15 -26.59 -25.06
CA GLU A 223 -6.10 -27.74 -25.98
C GLU A 223 -5.32 -28.94 -25.43
N SER A 224 -4.46 -28.74 -24.41
CA SER A 224 -3.68 -29.80 -23.79
C SER A 224 -4.54 -30.72 -22.92
N ARG A 225 -4.47 -32.03 -23.17
CA ARG A 225 -5.15 -33.05 -22.36
C ARG A 225 -4.73 -33.04 -20.89
N VAL A 226 -3.50 -32.59 -20.60
CA VAL A 226 -2.99 -32.50 -19.22
C VAL A 226 -3.72 -31.40 -18.46
N TYR A 227 -3.89 -30.24 -19.09
CA TYR A 227 -4.57 -29.08 -18.50
C TYR A 227 -6.06 -29.34 -18.27
N LYS A 228 -6.75 -29.97 -19.24
CA LYS A 228 -8.15 -30.40 -19.06
C LYS A 228 -8.36 -31.36 -17.90
N ARG A 229 -7.33 -32.14 -17.54
CA ARG A 229 -7.40 -33.12 -16.45
C ARG A 229 -7.20 -32.49 -15.08
N THR A 230 -6.46 -31.38 -14.99
CA THR A 230 -6.21 -30.65 -13.74
C THR A 230 -7.14 -29.45 -13.55
N ALA A 231 -7.80 -28.96 -14.60
CA ALA A 231 -8.74 -27.83 -14.52
C ALA A 231 -9.89 -28.08 -13.52
N HIS A 232 -10.40 -29.31 -13.42
CA HIS A 232 -11.43 -29.66 -12.44
C HIS A 232 -10.88 -29.81 -11.00
N LEU A 233 -9.56 -29.91 -10.82
CA LEU A 233 -8.91 -29.92 -9.50
C LEU A 233 -8.55 -28.51 -9.02
N LEU A 234 -8.36 -27.56 -9.95
CA LEU A 234 -8.22 -26.12 -9.67
C LEU A 234 -9.53 -25.46 -9.22
N GLU A 235 -10.65 -26.18 -9.31
CA GLU A 235 -11.95 -25.74 -8.78
C GLU A 235 -12.07 -25.93 -7.26
N CYS A 236 -11.12 -26.62 -6.63
CA CYS A 236 -10.92 -26.58 -5.17
C CYS A 236 -10.13 -25.33 -4.77
N ASP A 237 -10.85 -24.23 -4.62
CA ASP A 237 -10.74 -23.25 -3.51
C ASP A 237 -11.48 -21.94 -3.90
N GLN A 238 -12.79 -22.06 -4.11
CA GLN A 238 -13.68 -20.90 -4.32
C GLN A 238 -13.86 -20.02 -3.07
N SER A 239 -13.11 -20.26 -1.99
CA SER A 239 -12.95 -19.35 -0.86
C SER A 239 -11.98 -18.19 -1.14
N LEU A 240 -11.21 -18.21 -2.23
CA LEU A 240 -10.30 -17.12 -2.60
C LEU A 240 -10.98 -15.96 -3.35
N ALA A 241 -12.23 -16.12 -3.79
CA ALA A 241 -12.91 -15.15 -4.66
C ALA A 241 -13.73 -14.07 -3.92
N SER A 242 -13.71 -14.01 -2.58
CA SER A 242 -14.44 -12.99 -1.83
C SER A 242 -13.60 -11.82 -1.31
N SER A 243 -12.26 -11.90 -1.35
CA SER A 243 -11.39 -10.83 -0.84
C SER A 243 -10.09 -10.58 -1.61
N ALA A 244 -9.78 -11.36 -2.65
CA ALA A 244 -8.54 -11.23 -3.41
C ALA A 244 -8.61 -10.16 -4.52
N VAL A 245 -8.36 -8.91 -4.16
CA VAL A 245 -7.84 -7.91 -5.10
C VAL A 245 -6.32 -8.08 -5.15
N PHE A 246 -5.85 -9.14 -5.81
CA PHE A 246 -4.41 -9.42 -5.95
C PHE A 246 -4.05 -9.44 -7.43
N THR A 247 -3.24 -8.47 -7.80
CA THR A 247 -3.27 -7.85 -9.12
C THR A 247 -1.81 -7.55 -9.49
N VAL A 248 -1.30 -8.19 -10.54
CA VAL A 248 0.05 -8.05 -11.12
C VAL A 248 1.25 -8.44 -10.24
N PHE A 249 1.27 -8.14 -8.93
CA PHE A 249 2.42 -8.44 -8.07
C PHE A 249 2.26 -9.71 -7.22
N THR A 250 1.16 -10.45 -7.41
CA THR A 250 0.91 -11.75 -6.81
C THR A 250 2.04 -12.72 -7.16
N GLY A 251 2.86 -13.05 -6.16
CA GLY A 251 4.05 -13.90 -6.33
C GLY A 251 5.38 -13.17 -6.15
N TYR A 252 5.38 -11.84 -6.06
CA TYR A 252 6.54 -11.09 -5.62
C TYR A 252 6.56 -10.90 -4.12
N SER A 253 7.75 -11.10 -3.57
CA SER A 253 8.02 -10.98 -2.15
C SER A 253 9.08 -9.88 -1.92
N LEU A 254 9.27 -9.47 -0.66
CA LEU A 254 10.45 -8.70 -0.26
C LEU A 254 11.80 -9.35 -0.63
N ALA A 255 11.84 -10.65 -0.96
CA ALA A 255 13.03 -11.33 -1.47
C ALA A 255 13.43 -10.81 -2.86
N ASP A 256 12.47 -10.30 -3.63
CA ASP A 256 12.66 -9.71 -4.94
C ASP A 256 13.05 -8.23 -4.83
N ILE A 257 14.17 -7.95 -4.15
CA ILE A 257 14.59 -6.61 -3.73
C ILE A 257 14.67 -5.61 -4.91
N SER A 258 15.08 -6.07 -6.09
CA SER A 258 15.15 -5.23 -7.31
C SER A 258 13.79 -4.64 -7.69
N ILE A 259 12.70 -5.36 -7.40
CA ILE A 259 11.33 -4.99 -7.72
C ILE A 259 10.84 -3.87 -6.80
N LEU A 260 11.25 -3.85 -5.52
CA LEU A 260 10.88 -2.78 -4.58
C LEU A 260 11.32 -1.37 -5.03
N SER A 261 12.37 -1.28 -5.85
CA SER A 261 12.84 0.00 -6.41
C SER A 261 12.00 0.50 -7.59
N VAL A 262 11.34 -0.42 -8.31
CA VAL A 262 10.57 -0.16 -9.54
C VAL A 262 9.07 -0.10 -9.25
N VAL A 263 8.62 -0.73 -8.16
CA VAL A 263 7.21 -0.76 -7.79
C VAL A 263 6.75 0.60 -7.31
N ALA A 264 5.87 1.17 -8.12
CA ALA A 264 5.11 2.36 -7.82
C ALA A 264 4.17 2.14 -6.64
N MET A 265 4.11 3.08 -5.71
CA MET A 265 3.03 3.16 -4.72
C MET A 265 1.70 3.49 -5.44
N PRO A 266 0.54 3.05 -4.88
CA PRO A 266 -0.78 3.43 -5.40
C PRO A 266 -1.13 4.92 -5.17
N LEU A 267 -0.18 5.71 -4.65
CA LEU A 267 -0.31 7.12 -4.33
C LEU A 267 0.81 7.91 -5.02
N CYS A 268 0.45 9.06 -5.58
CA CYS A 268 1.37 10.08 -6.06
C CYS A 268 1.57 11.17 -5.00
N ALA A 269 2.65 11.94 -5.07
CA ALA A 269 2.86 13.09 -4.20
C ALA A 269 1.71 14.13 -4.30
N ALA A 270 1.01 14.18 -5.43
CA ALA A 270 -0.15 15.05 -5.63
C ALA A 270 -1.43 14.57 -4.90
N ASP A 271 -1.49 13.29 -4.51
CA ASP A 271 -2.65 12.71 -3.80
C ASP A 271 -2.68 13.08 -2.31
N VAL A 272 -1.59 13.64 -1.81
CA VAL A 272 -1.31 13.83 -0.39
C VAL A 272 -1.02 15.31 -0.17
N SER A 273 -1.71 15.97 0.76
CA SER A 273 -1.51 17.40 1.02
C SER A 273 -0.08 17.70 1.51
N ASN A 274 0.56 16.71 2.13
CA ASN A 274 1.94 16.77 2.57
C ASN A 274 2.95 16.14 1.59
N GLY A 275 2.65 16.21 0.28
CA GLY A 275 3.49 15.68 -0.78
C GLY A 275 4.95 16.10 -0.73
N GLN A 276 5.29 17.27 -0.15
CA GLN A 276 6.69 17.70 0.01
C GLN A 276 7.57 16.77 0.87
N HIS A 277 6.97 15.89 1.68
CA HIS A 277 7.73 14.95 2.50
C HIS A 277 8.14 13.69 1.74
N TYR A 278 7.44 13.35 0.66
CA TYR A 278 7.52 12.07 -0.03
C TYR A 278 8.20 12.20 -1.39
#